data_AF-A0A924XAD4-F1
#
_entry.id   AF-A0A924XAD4-F1
#
_cell.length_a   1.000
_cell.length_b   1.000
_cell.length_c   1.000
_cell.angle_alpha   90.00
_cell.angle_beta   90.00
_cell.angle_gamma   90.00
#
_symmetry.space_group_name_H-M   'P 1'
#
loop_
_entity.id
_entity.type
_entity.pdbx_description
1 polymer ?
#
loop_
_entity_poly.entity_id
_entity_poly.type
_entity_poly.pdbx_seq_one_letter_code
_entity_poly.pdbx_strand_id
1 'polypeptide(L)'
;LAMNKDEAEAYAYYGYAIFAARGVPAIEESRAQLKIAIEKNPKLDIVYEFLGKMARVEGNTTLALTQLKKALELNAKNREAERELRFIQTQAAKGKEKDAGGGLLGKFLKR
;
A
#
# COMPACT_ATOMS: atom_id res chain seq x y z
N LEU A 1 -21.13 4.15 22.51
CA LEU A 1 -19.88 3.57 23.05
C LEU A 1 -18.80 3.69 21.98
N ALA A 2 -17.80 4.55 22.21
CA ALA A 2 -16.58 4.59 21.42
C ALA A 2 -15.76 3.34 21.73
N MET A 3 -16.01 2.23 21.04
CA MET A 3 -15.21 1.02 21.25
C MET A 3 -13.80 1.25 20.68
N ASN A 4 -12.82 1.41 21.57
CA ASN A 4 -11.40 1.09 21.40
C ASN A 4 -10.70 1.56 20.11
N LYS A 5 -11.00 2.77 19.62
CA LYS A 5 -10.24 3.39 18.52
C LYS A 5 -8.74 3.48 18.85
N ASP A 6 -8.42 3.89 20.07
CA ASP A 6 -7.04 4.07 20.53
C ASP A 6 -6.29 2.74 20.62
N GLU A 7 -6.98 1.66 21.01
CA GLU A 7 -6.39 0.32 21.07
C GLU A 7 -6.17 -0.23 19.65
N ALA A 8 -7.13 -0.06 18.74
CA ALA A 8 -6.97 -0.48 17.34
C ALA A 8 -5.80 0.24 16.66
N GLU A 9 -5.65 1.55 16.89
CA GLU A 9 -4.52 2.34 16.41
C GLU A 9 -3.19 1.84 17.00
N ALA A 10 -3.15 1.51 18.29
CA ALA A 10 -1.94 0.97 18.91
C ALA A 10 -1.46 -0.33 18.24
N TYR A 11 -2.36 -1.27 17.97
CA TYR A 11 -2.04 -2.48 17.20
C TYR A 11 -1.58 -2.17 15.77
N ALA A 12 -2.23 -1.18 15.12
CA ALA A 12 -1.86 -0.76 13.77
C ALA A 12 -0.42 -0.23 13.71
N TYR A 13 -0.09 0.72 14.59
CA TYR A 13 1.24 1.31 14.65
C TYR A 13 2.30 0.32 15.13
N TYR A 14 1.97 -0.56 16.08
CA TYR A 14 2.89 -1.60 16.53
C TYR A 14 3.26 -2.57 15.39
N GLY A 15 2.25 -3.06 14.66
CA GLY A 15 2.46 -3.89 13.47
C GLY A 15 3.34 -3.20 12.44
N TYR A 16 3.01 -1.95 12.10
CA TYR A 16 3.78 -1.20 11.11
C TYR A 16 5.21 -0.89 11.58
N ALA A 17 5.42 -0.65 12.88
CA ALA A 17 6.76 -0.47 13.46
C ALA A 17 7.63 -1.74 13.34
N ILE A 18 7.04 -2.92 13.55
CA ILE A 18 7.73 -4.21 13.32
C ILE A 18 8.21 -4.29 11.87
N PHE A 19 7.32 -3.99 10.92
CA PHE A 19 7.68 -3.99 9.50
C PHE A 19 8.71 -2.91 9.15
N ALA A 20 8.57 -1.69 9.67
CA ALA A 20 9.52 -0.60 9.41
C ALA A 20 10.93 -0.92 9.94
N ALA A 21 11.03 -1.63 11.06
CA ALA A 21 12.31 -2.02 11.67
C ALA A 21 12.98 -3.20 10.95
N ARG A 22 12.21 -4.16 10.46
CA ARG A 22 12.73 -5.47 10.01
C ARG A 22 12.47 -5.78 8.53
N GLY A 23 11.63 -4.99 7.86
CA GLY A 23 11.26 -5.15 6.46
C GLY A 23 10.44 -6.40 6.16
N VAL A 24 10.58 -6.89 4.92
CA VAL A 24 9.86 -8.07 4.40
C VAL A 24 9.96 -9.32 5.29
N PRO A 25 11.10 -9.64 5.94
CA PRO A 25 11.18 -10.78 6.87
C PRO A 25 10.18 -10.76 8.03
N ALA A 26 9.68 -9.59 8.44
CA ALA A 26 8.72 -9.46 9.54
C ALA A 26 7.29 -9.15 9.07
N ILE A 27 7.01 -9.36 7.78
CA ILE A 27 5.74 -8.91 7.21
C ILE A 27 4.54 -9.68 7.74
N GLU A 28 4.67 -10.99 7.97
CA GLU A 28 3.60 -11.81 8.52
C GLU A 28 3.29 -11.44 9.96
N GLU A 29 4.31 -11.13 10.75
CA GLU A 29 4.16 -10.63 12.12
C GLU A 29 3.43 -9.28 12.14
N SER A 30 3.82 -8.36 11.25
CA SER A 30 3.12 -7.09 11.06
C SER A 30 1.66 -7.32 10.65
N ARG A 31 1.38 -8.20 9.68
CA ARG A 31 0.01 -8.50 9.24
C ARG A 31 -0.86 -9.05 10.37
N ALA A 32 -0.29 -9.86 11.27
CA ALA A 32 -1.01 -10.37 12.43
C ALA A 32 -1.49 -9.23 13.36
N GLN A 33 -0.64 -8.24 13.61
CA GLN A 33 -1.03 -7.07 14.42
C GLN A 33 -2.07 -6.20 13.69
N LEU A 34 -1.89 -5.98 12.39
CA LEU A 34 -2.86 -5.24 11.58
C LEU A 34 -4.23 -5.95 11.52
N LYS A 35 -4.25 -7.28 11.54
CA LYS A 35 -5.49 -8.06 11.60
C LYS A 35 -6.24 -7.80 12.92
N ILE A 36 -5.53 -7.78 14.06
CA ILE A 36 -6.12 -7.43 15.35
C ILE A 36 -6.69 -6.00 15.33
N ALA A 37 -5.96 -5.05 14.71
CA ALA A 37 -6.44 -3.69 14.55
C ALA A 37 -7.76 -3.62 13.74
N ILE A 38 -7.89 -4.40 12.68
CA ILE A 38 -9.13 -4.52 11.87
C ILE A 38 -10.27 -5.13 12.69
N GLU A 39 -10.00 -6.20 13.45
CA GLU A 39 -11.01 -6.84 14.31
C GLU A 39 -11.56 -5.88 15.36
N LYS A 40 -10.71 -5.00 15.91
CA LYS A 40 -11.11 -3.97 16.87
C LYS A 40 -11.82 -2.79 16.23
N ASN A 41 -11.33 -2.31 15.08
CA ASN A 41 -11.94 -1.24 14.32
C ASN A 41 -11.82 -1.48 12.80
N PRO A 42 -12.86 -2.04 12.15
CA PRO A 42 -12.83 -2.33 10.72
C PRO A 42 -12.93 -1.07 9.85
N LYS A 43 -13.17 0.10 10.44
CA LYS A 43 -13.22 1.39 9.74
C LYS A 43 -11.95 2.22 9.94
N LEU A 44 -10.90 1.64 10.53
CA LEU A 44 -9.64 2.31 10.78
C LEU A 44 -8.80 2.41 9.49
N ASP A 45 -8.84 3.57 8.84
CA ASP A 45 -8.22 3.82 7.54
C ASP A 45 -6.70 3.59 7.53
N ILE A 46 -6.01 3.92 8.63
CA ILE A 46 -4.55 3.78 8.72
C ILE A 46 -4.08 2.31 8.59
N VAL A 47 -4.90 1.33 8.96
CA VAL A 47 -4.53 -0.08 8.76
C VAL A 47 -4.44 -0.41 7.27
N TYR A 48 -5.40 0.08 6.49
CA TYR A 48 -5.43 -0.12 5.05
C TYR A 48 -4.33 0.68 4.34
N GLU A 49 -3.95 1.85 4.89
CA GLU A 49 -2.75 2.57 4.46
C GLU A 49 -1.48 1.73 4.65
N PHE A 50 -1.27 1.16 5.85
CA PHE A 50 -0.10 0.33 6.16
C PHE A 50 -0.05 -0.94 5.32
N LEU A 51 -1.17 -1.65 5.16
CA LEU A 51 -1.27 -2.81 4.26
C LEU A 51 -0.91 -2.43 2.81
N GLY A 52 -1.33 -1.25 2.36
CA GLY A 52 -0.98 -0.72 1.04
C GLY A 52 0.51 -0.46 0.86
N LYS A 53 1.14 0.20 1.85
CA LYS A 53 2.58 0.45 1.87
C LYS A 53 3.39 -0.85 1.88
N MET A 54 2.99 -1.81 2.72
CA MET A 54 3.63 -3.12 2.81
C MET A 54 3.52 -3.89 1.48
N ALA A 55 2.32 -3.94 0.89
CA ALA A 55 2.10 -4.60 -0.40
C ALA A 55 2.94 -3.98 -1.53
N ARG A 56 3.14 -2.65 -1.52
CA ARG A 56 4.02 -1.98 -2.47
C ARG A 56 5.47 -2.45 -2.31
N VAL A 57 5.96 -2.58 -1.08
CA VAL A 57 7.33 -3.05 -0.81
C VAL A 57 7.52 -4.51 -1.23
N GLU A 58 6.49 -5.35 -1.09
CA GLU A 58 6.48 -6.73 -1.64
C GLU A 58 6.42 -6.80 -3.18
N GLY A 59 6.26 -5.67 -3.86
CA GLY A 59 6.05 -5.61 -5.32
C GLY A 59 4.63 -5.97 -5.75
N ASN A 60 3.71 -6.26 -4.82
CA ASN A 60 2.31 -6.54 -5.12
C ASN A 60 1.52 -5.25 -5.34
N THR A 61 1.75 -4.65 -6.51
CA THR A 61 1.14 -3.37 -6.92
C THR A 61 -0.39 -3.42 -6.92
N THR A 62 -0.99 -4.53 -7.36
CA THR A 62 -2.44 -4.70 -7.39
C THR A 62 -3.03 -4.64 -5.99
N LEU A 63 -2.44 -5.38 -5.04
CA LEU A 63 -2.89 -5.36 -3.65
C LEU A 63 -2.68 -3.98 -3.03
N ALA A 64 -1.53 -3.34 -3.28
CA ALA A 64 -1.24 -2.00 -2.79
C ALA A 64 -2.33 -1.00 -3.20
N LEU A 65 -2.71 -0.97 -4.49
CA LEU A 65 -3.77 -0.11 -5.00
C LEU A 65 -5.12 -0.40 -4.33
N THR A 66 -5.47 -1.67 -4.14
CA THR A 66 -6.73 -2.06 -3.48
C THR A 66 -6.80 -1.56 -2.05
N GLN A 67 -5.74 -1.76 -1.25
CA GLN A 67 -5.72 -1.37 0.16
C GLN A 67 -5.69 0.15 0.32
N LEU A 68 -4.91 0.87 -0.47
CA LEU A 68 -4.85 2.34 -0.39
C LEU A 68 -6.16 3.00 -0.82
N LYS A 69 -6.86 2.45 -1.83
CA LYS A 69 -8.22 2.89 -2.18
C LYS A 69 -9.18 2.67 -1.02
N LYS A 70 -9.07 1.51 -0.34
CA LYS A 70 -9.90 1.24 0.84
C LYS A 70 -9.67 2.23 1.97
N ALA A 71 -8.42 2.64 2.20
CA ALA A 71 -8.09 3.68 3.17
C ALA A 71 -8.80 5.01 2.82
N LEU A 72 -8.80 5.42 1.55
CA LEU A 72 -9.48 6.63 1.09
C LEU A 72 -11.01 6.54 1.09
N GLU A 73 -11.59 5.35 0.87
CA GLU A 73 -13.02 5.13 1.04
C GLU A 73 -13.46 5.35 2.50
N LEU A 74 -12.65 4.90 3.46
CA LEU A 74 -12.91 5.07 4.88
C LEU A 74 -12.62 6.49 5.37
N ASN A 75 -11.56 7.10 4.83
CA ASN A 75 -11.13 8.45 5.15
C ASN A 75 -10.53 9.14 3.92
N ALA A 76 -11.36 9.91 3.21
CA ALA A 76 -10.94 10.66 2.03
C ALA A 76 -9.84 11.72 2.32
N LYS A 77 -9.57 12.03 3.59
CA LYS A 77 -8.51 12.96 4.01
C LYS A 77 -7.20 12.26 4.41
N ASN A 78 -7.09 10.95 4.24
CA ASN A 78 -5.84 10.24 4.47
C ASN A 78 -4.79 10.62 3.41
N ARG A 79 -3.97 11.62 3.74
CA ARG A 79 -2.96 12.19 2.83
C ARG A 79 -1.85 11.21 2.47
N GLU A 80 -1.55 10.25 3.35
CA GLU A 80 -0.51 9.26 3.07
C GLU A 80 -0.98 8.22 2.07
N ALA A 81 -2.21 7.71 2.22
CA ALA A 81 -2.80 6.80 1.25
C ALA A 81 -2.88 7.45 -0.14
N GLU A 82 -3.26 8.72 -0.19
CA GLU A 82 -3.31 9.50 -1.42
C GLU A 82 -1.92 9.70 -2.06
N ARG A 83 -0.89 9.97 -1.25
CA ARG A 83 0.51 10.07 -1.72
C ARG A 83 1.00 8.75 -2.31
N GLU A 84 0.77 7.64 -1.61
CA GLU A 84 1.21 6.32 -2.05
C GLU A 84 0.49 5.88 -3.34
N LEU A 85 -0.81 6.15 -3.49
CA LEU A 85 -1.53 5.89 -4.74
C LEU A 85 -0.94 6.67 -5.91
N ARG A 86 -0.70 7.98 -5.73
CA ARG A 86 -0.08 8.82 -6.77
C ARG A 86 1.29 8.28 -7.16
N PHE A 87 2.12 7.91 -6.17
CA PHE A 87 3.43 7.33 -6.42
C PHE A 87 3.34 6.08 -7.30
N ILE A 88 2.47 5.13 -6.93
CA ILE A 88 2.27 3.89 -7.71
C ILE A 88 1.80 4.19 -9.13
N GLN A 89 0.82 5.09 -9.30
CA GLN A 89 0.27 5.44 -10.61
C GLN A 89 1.30 6.12 -11.52
N THR A 90 2.12 7.03 -10.98
CA THR A 90 3.20 7.66 -11.74
C THR A 90 4.25 6.64 -12.17
N GLN A 91 4.60 5.69 -11.32
CA GLN A 91 5.56 4.63 -11.68
C GLN A 91 5.00 3.69 -12.77
N ALA A 92 3.71 3.36 -12.69
CA ALA A 92 3.05 2.56 -13.71
C ALA A 92 2.99 3.27 -15.09
N ALA A 93 2.75 4.58 -15.11
CA ALA A 93 2.77 5.36 -16.34
C ALA A 93 4.15 5.37 -17.01
N LYS A 94 5.22 5.58 -16.24
CA LYS A 94 6.61 5.53 -16.74
C LYS A 94 7.01 4.15 -17.27
N GLY A 95 6.48 3.07 -16.72
CA GLY A 95 6.71 1.71 -17.24
C GLY A 95 6.14 1.56 -18.65
N LYS A 96 4.89 1.99 -18.85
CA LYS A 96 4.20 1.89 -20.14
C LYS A 96 4.84 2.73 -21.25
N GLU A 97 5.38 3.91 -20.93
CA GLU A 97 6.11 4.75 -21.90
C GLU A 97 7.39 4.08 -22.41
N LYS A 98 8.12 3.38 -21.54
CA LYS A 98 9.33 2.63 -21.93
C LYS A 98 9.00 1.45 -22.83
N ASP A 99 7.89 0.75 -22.56
CA ASP A 99 7.44 -0.37 -23.37
C ASP A 99 6.94 0.07 -24.76
N ALA A 100 6.32 1.25 -24.86
CA ALA A 100 5.87 1.83 -26.12
C ALA A 100 7.01 2.35 -27.02
N GLY A 101 8.14 2.76 -26.44
CA GLY A 101 9.29 3.32 -27.17
C GLY A 101 10.19 2.28 -27.87
N GLY A 102 10.10 1.00 -27.51
CA GLY A 102 10.94 -0.07 -28.08
C GLY A 102 10.41 -0.72 -29.37
N GLY A 103 9.13 -0.49 -29.72
CA GLY A 103 8.44 -1.28 -30.74
C GLY A 103 8.51 -0.76 -32.19
N LEU A 104 8.74 0.55 -32.40
CA LEU A 104 8.66 1.14 -33.76
C LEU A 104 10.02 1.42 -34.43
N LEU A 105 11.09 1.65 -33.67
CA LEU A 105 12.41 1.99 -34.23
C LEU A 105 13.24 0.76 -34.65
N GLY A 106 12.93 -0.43 -34.14
CA GLY A 106 13.67 -1.66 -34.46
C GLY A 106 13.34 -2.29 -35.82
N LYS A 107 12.25 -1.89 -36.49
CA LYS A 107 11.82 -2.48 -37.77
C LYS A 107 12.41 -1.82 -39.02
N PHE A 108 13.18 -0.74 -38.89
CA PHE A 108 13.72 0.00 -40.04
C PHE A 108 15.23 -0.17 -40.30
N LEU A 109 15.95 -0.94 -39.48
CA LEU A 109 17.42 -1.09 -39.59
C LEU A 109 17.90 -2.43 -40.17
N LYS A 110 17.01 -3.23 -40.76
CA LYS A 110 17.41 -4.33 -41.66
C LYS A 110 16.99 -3.98 -43.09
N ARG A 111 17.84 -3.22 -43.78
CA ARG A 111 17.92 -3.22 -45.25
C ARG A 111 19.29 -3.74 -45.62
#